data_AF-A0AA38LN85-F1
#
_entry.id   AF-A0AA38LN85-F1
#
_cell.length_a   1.000
_cell.length_b   1.000
_cell.length_c   1.000
_cell.angle_alpha   90.00
_cell.angle_beta   90.00
_cell.angle_gamma   90.00
#
_symmetry.space_group_name_H-M   'P 1'
#
loop_
_entity.id
_entity.type
_entity.pdbx_description
1 polymer ?
#
loop_
_entity_poly.entity_id
_entity_poly.type
_entity_poly.pdbx_seq_one_letter_code
_entity_poly.pdbx_strand_id
1 'polypeptide(L)'
;VSHHPPLSVLHAINEPQKMELNWWQYRQPQFYGRSIEATVHGQRELKLLELGETYGMNCPKLYISLLPFPTVPWISNVEILCKQSGLKANLSFKGKSFFGLRGSGTRICGSIRQCSPPHNVLYELHGDWNG
;
A
#
# COMPACT_ATOMS: atom_id res chain seq x y z
N VAL A 1 -1.83 -18.95 -10.25
CA VAL A 1 -3.26 -18.55 -10.14
C VAL A 1 -4.02 -19.63 -9.39
N SER A 2 -4.91 -19.27 -8.45
CA SER A 2 -5.67 -20.22 -7.62
C SER A 2 -7.09 -19.72 -7.35
N HIS A 3 -8.05 -20.64 -7.24
CA HIS A 3 -9.43 -20.35 -6.86
C HIS A 3 -9.69 -20.53 -5.36
N HIS A 4 -8.94 -21.41 -4.69
CA HIS A 4 -9.07 -21.71 -3.26
C HIS A 4 -7.69 -21.77 -2.58
N PRO A 5 -7.26 -20.71 -1.86
CA PRO A 5 -7.91 -19.40 -1.77
C PRO A 5 -7.76 -18.59 -3.09
N PRO A 6 -8.62 -17.58 -3.33
CA PRO A 6 -8.54 -16.75 -4.53
C PRO A 6 -7.21 -15.97 -4.61
N LEU A 7 -6.35 -16.35 -5.56
CA LEU A 7 -5.03 -15.74 -5.78
C LEU A 7 -4.98 -15.11 -7.16
N SER A 8 -4.74 -13.80 -7.18
CA SER A 8 -4.51 -13.02 -8.40
C SER A 8 -3.02 -12.78 -8.60
N VAL A 9 -2.55 -12.87 -9.84
CA VAL A 9 -1.17 -12.60 -10.26
C VAL A 9 -1.22 -11.73 -11.51
N LEU A 10 -0.31 -10.77 -11.62
CA LEU A 10 -0.16 -9.85 -12.74
C LEU A 10 1.32 -9.65 -13.01
N HIS A 11 1.67 -9.72 -14.29
CA HIS A 11 2.96 -9.34 -14.81
C HIS A 11 2.72 -8.32 -15.92
N ALA A 12 3.35 -7.16 -15.83
CA ALA A 12 3.22 -6.09 -16.81
C ALA A 12 4.60 -5.55 -17.18
N ILE A 13 4.81 -5.30 -18.48
CA ILE A 13 6.05 -4.74 -19.01
C ILE A 13 5.71 -3.47 -19.77
N ASN A 14 6.55 -2.45 -19.61
CA ASN A 14 6.53 -1.26 -20.41
C ASN A 14 7.90 -1.07 -21.06
N GLU A 15 8.07 -1.57 -22.28
CA GLU A 15 9.37 -1.62 -22.97
C GLU A 15 9.96 -0.23 -23.25
N PRO A 16 9.22 0.78 -23.76
CA PRO A 16 9.80 2.09 -24.05
C PRO A 16 10.35 2.79 -22.81
N GLN A 17 9.70 2.62 -21.66
CA GLN A 17 10.16 3.17 -20.36
C GLN A 17 11.06 2.20 -19.60
N LYS A 18 11.34 1.00 -20.14
CA LYS A 18 12.14 -0.05 -19.52
C LYS A 18 11.68 -0.37 -18.08
N MET A 19 10.37 -0.59 -17.90
CA MET A 19 9.77 -0.92 -16.61
C MET A 19 9.14 -2.31 -16.62
N GLU A 20 9.21 -2.99 -15.48
CA GLU A 20 8.54 -4.28 -15.26
C GLU A 20 7.83 -4.26 -13.89
N LEU A 21 6.58 -4.71 -13.84
CA LEU A 21 5.79 -4.84 -12.62
C LEU A 21 5.40 -6.31 -12.43
N ASN A 22 5.86 -6.89 -11.33
CA ASN A 22 5.38 -8.16 -10.81
C ASN A 22 4.46 -7.91 -9.63
N TRP A 23 3.31 -8.57 -9.63
CA TRP A 23 2.32 -8.41 -8.58
C TRP A 23 1.59 -9.72 -8.34
N TRP A 24 1.35 -10.02 -7.07
CA TRP A 24 0.40 -11.05 -6.69
C TRP A 24 -0.28 -10.66 -5.39
N GLN A 25 -1.53 -11.09 -5.24
CA GLN A 25 -2.23 -10.95 -3.97
C GLN A 25 -3.35 -11.97 -3.80
N TYR A 26 -3.67 -12.26 -2.54
CA TYR A 26 -4.95 -12.84 -2.14
C TYR A 26 -5.51 -12.06 -0.96
N ARG A 27 -6.81 -12.19 -0.72
CA ARG A 27 -7.51 -11.45 0.33
C ARG A 27 -8.07 -12.41 1.36
N GLN A 28 -7.95 -12.03 2.63
CA GLN A 28 -8.55 -12.73 3.76
C GLN A 28 -9.48 -11.77 4.50
N PRO A 29 -10.78 -11.73 4.14
CA PRO A 29 -11.77 -10.90 4.82
C PRO A 29 -12.16 -11.49 6.18
N GLN A 30 -12.31 -10.63 7.19
CA GLN A 30 -12.85 -10.95 8.51
C GLN A 30 -14.03 -10.02 8.81
N PHE A 31 -15.17 -10.58 9.22
CA PHE A 31 -16.39 -9.84 9.50
C PHE A 31 -16.55 -9.61 11.01
N TYR A 32 -16.81 -8.36 11.39
CA TYR A 32 -16.97 -7.91 12.79
C TYR A 32 -18.36 -7.33 13.05
N GLY A 33 -19.41 -7.87 12.40
CA GLY A 33 -20.80 -7.44 12.59
C GLY A 33 -21.18 -6.19 11.80
N ARG A 34 -20.50 -5.06 12.02
CA ARG A 34 -20.79 -3.78 11.32
C ARG A 34 -19.72 -3.37 10.31
N SER A 35 -18.65 -4.15 10.23
CA SER A 35 -17.51 -3.88 9.35
C SER A 35 -16.82 -5.15 8.89
N ILE A 36 -16.06 -5.04 7.83
CA ILE A 36 -15.19 -6.08 7.28
C ILE A 36 -13.76 -5.52 7.23
N GLU A 37 -12.80 -6.25 7.80
CA GLU A 37 -11.38 -6.00 7.53
C GLU A 37 -10.88 -7.04 6.54
N ALA A 38 -10.43 -6.61 5.36
CA ALA A 38 -9.79 -7.49 4.40
C ALA A 38 -8.27 -7.29 4.46
N THR A 39 -7.59 -8.26 5.06
CA THR A 39 -6.12 -8.33 4.97
C THR A 39 -5.75 -8.76 3.56
N VAL A 40 -4.91 -7.97 2.92
CA VAL A 40 -4.38 -8.26 1.58
C VAL A 40 -2.98 -8.83 1.77
N HIS A 41 -2.82 -10.11 1.46
CA HIS A 41 -1.52 -10.75 1.43
C HIS A 41 -0.99 -10.67 0.01
N GLY A 42 0.27 -10.32 -0.16
CA GLY A 42 0.84 -10.14 -1.47
C GLY A 42 2.06 -9.24 -1.45
N GLN A 43 2.74 -9.20 -2.59
CA GLN A 43 3.88 -8.34 -2.82
C GLN A 43 3.75 -7.69 -4.19
N ARG A 44 4.22 -6.45 -4.29
CA ARG A 44 4.44 -5.76 -5.56
C ARG A 44 5.92 -5.52 -5.72
N GLU A 45 6.42 -5.75 -6.92
CA GLU A 45 7.79 -5.47 -7.29
C GLU A 45 7.78 -4.66 -8.57
N LEU A 46 8.26 -3.42 -8.48
CA LEU A 46 8.47 -2.55 -9.64
C LEU A 46 9.96 -2.49 -9.94
N LYS A 47 10.35 -2.89 -11.14
CA LYS A 47 11.72 -2.76 -11.64
C LYS A 47 11.80 -1.57 -12.57
N LEU A 48 12.73 -0.67 -12.28
CA LEU A 48 13.13 0.42 -13.17
C LEU A 48 14.46 0.00 -13.80
N LEU A 49 14.39 -0.66 -14.96
CA LEU A 49 15.52 -1.39 -15.53
C LEU A 49 16.65 -0.45 -15.97
N GLU A 50 16.30 0.77 -16.38
CA GLU A 50 17.28 1.81 -16.74
C GLU A 50 18.14 2.26 -15.56
N LEU A 51 17.56 2.27 -14.36
CA LEU A 51 18.27 2.63 -13.13
C LEU A 51 18.91 1.41 -12.44
N GLY A 52 18.62 0.19 -12.91
CA GLY A 52 19.01 -1.04 -12.23
C GLY A 52 18.33 -1.21 -10.86
N GLU A 53 17.19 -0.56 -10.65
CA GLU A 53 16.52 -0.51 -9.35
C GLU A 53 15.33 -1.46 -9.27
N THR A 54 15.06 -1.97 -8.07
CA THR A 54 13.92 -2.84 -7.80
C THR A 54 13.24 -2.42 -6.49
N TYR A 55 11.98 -2.02 -6.59
CA TYR A 55 11.17 -1.52 -5.50
C TYR A 55 10.18 -2.60 -5.05
N GLY A 56 10.40 -3.14 -3.85
CA GLY A 56 9.48 -4.07 -3.19
C GLY A 56 8.47 -3.33 -2.31
N MET A 57 7.21 -3.75 -2.37
CA MET A 57 6.09 -3.10 -1.66
C MET A 57 5.13 -4.12 -1.08
N ASN A 58 4.72 -3.94 0.18
CA ASN A 58 3.61 -4.71 0.77
C ASN A 58 2.24 -4.14 0.37
N CYS A 59 1.17 -4.79 0.81
CA CYS A 59 -0.20 -4.35 0.54
C CYS A 59 -0.80 -3.61 1.75
N PRO A 60 -1.53 -2.49 1.52
CA PRO A 60 -2.40 -1.94 2.55
C PRO A 60 -3.57 -2.90 2.80
N LYS A 61 -4.17 -2.80 3.99
CA LYS A 61 -5.42 -3.48 4.31
C LYS A 61 -6.61 -2.63 3.85
N LEU A 62 -7.73 -3.30 3.59
CA LEU A 62 -9.00 -2.64 3.30
C LEU A 62 -9.91 -2.73 4.51
N TYR A 63 -10.51 -1.62 4.92
CA TYR A 63 -11.57 -1.62 5.91
C TYR A 63 -12.87 -1.18 5.26
N ILE A 64 -13.94 -1.94 5.46
CA ILE A 64 -15.27 -1.67 4.93
C ILE A 64 -16.21 -1.48 6.11
N SER A 65 -16.67 -0.26 6.35
CA SER A 65 -17.79 -0.02 7.28
C SER A 65 -19.10 -0.15 6.52
N LEU A 66 -20.12 -0.81 7.11
CA LEU A 66 -21.41 -1.05 6.47
C LEU A 66 -22.52 -0.10 6.96
N LEU A 67 -22.44 0.35 8.23
CA LEU A 67 -23.51 1.11 8.89
C LEU A 67 -22.96 2.33 9.64
N PRO A 68 -23.65 3.49 9.62
CA PRO A 68 -24.87 3.78 8.86
C PRO A 68 -24.62 4.11 7.38
N PHE A 69 -23.40 4.54 7.05
CA PHE A 69 -22.99 4.87 5.69
C PHE A 69 -21.81 4.01 5.26
N PRO A 70 -21.93 3.26 4.15
CA PRO A 70 -20.85 2.46 3.64
C PRO A 70 -19.60 3.29 3.35
N THR A 71 -18.43 2.82 3.79
CA THR A 71 -17.14 3.45 3.48
C THR A 71 -16.08 2.38 3.28
N VAL A 72 -15.10 2.67 2.42
CA VAL A 72 -14.07 1.71 2.02
C VAL A 72 -12.67 2.35 2.11
N PRO A 73 -12.19 2.76 3.31
CA PRO A 73 -10.84 3.28 3.46
C PRO A 73 -9.77 2.18 3.31
N TRP A 74 -8.64 2.56 2.71
CA TRP A 74 -7.38 1.86 2.94
C TRP A 74 -6.89 2.17 4.36
N ILE A 75 -6.38 1.14 5.03
CA ILE A 75 -5.76 1.26 6.34
C ILE A 75 -4.41 0.51 6.34
N SER A 76 -3.66 0.64 7.43
CA SER A 76 -2.34 0.03 7.65
C SER A 76 -1.16 0.78 7.02
N ASN A 77 0.03 0.35 7.42
CA ASN A 77 1.28 0.89 6.90
C ASN A 77 1.70 0.16 5.62
N VAL A 78 2.23 0.92 4.68
CA VAL A 78 2.87 0.44 3.46
C VAL A 78 4.33 0.84 3.49
N GLU A 79 5.19 -0.12 3.22
CA GLU A 79 6.63 0.04 3.07
C GLU A 79 6.97 -0.13 1.60
N ILE A 80 7.80 0.77 1.08
CA ILE A 80 8.40 0.68 -0.25
C ILE A 80 9.91 0.69 -0.04
N LEU A 81 10.62 -0.32 -0.53
CA LEU A 81 12.06 -0.48 -0.33
C LEU A 81 12.77 -0.74 -1.67
N CYS A 82 13.79 0.06 -1.96
CA CYS A 82 14.79 -0.26 -2.97
C CYS A 82 16.12 -0.56 -2.28
N LYS A 83 16.64 -1.78 -2.46
CA LYS A 83 17.91 -2.19 -1.85
C LYS A 83 19.10 -1.57 -2.57
N GLN A 84 18.98 -1.34 -3.87
CA GLN A 84 20.03 -0.83 -4.74
C GLN A 84 20.38 0.63 -4.43
N SER A 85 19.38 1.51 -4.29
CA SER A 85 19.61 2.89 -3.84
C SER A 85 19.59 3.06 -2.32
N GLY A 86 19.18 2.03 -1.58
CA GLY A 86 19.01 2.11 -0.13
C GLY A 86 17.89 3.08 0.27
N LEU A 87 16.96 3.40 -0.62
CA LEU A 87 15.81 4.26 -0.32
C LEU A 87 14.66 3.44 0.26
N LYS A 88 14.02 3.99 1.30
CA LYS A 88 12.86 3.39 1.95
C LYS A 88 11.78 4.45 2.19
N ALA A 89 10.57 4.19 1.72
CA ALA A 89 9.39 4.97 2.07
C ALA A 89 8.51 4.20 3.05
N ASN A 90 7.96 4.89 4.05
CA ASN A 90 6.95 4.36 4.96
C ASN A 90 5.73 5.25 4.88
N LEU A 91 4.61 4.67 4.48
CA LEU A 91 3.32 5.33 4.31
C LEU A 91 2.34 4.74 5.33
N SER A 92 1.46 5.56 5.87
CA SER A 92 0.41 5.18 6.81
C SER A 92 -0.92 5.65 6.26
N PHE A 93 -1.76 4.70 5.88
CA PHE A 93 -3.13 4.95 5.46
C PHE A 93 -4.01 4.98 6.70
N LYS A 94 -4.67 6.11 6.93
CA LYS A 94 -5.51 6.33 8.11
C LYS A 94 -6.97 6.30 7.68
N GLY A 95 -7.72 5.38 8.30
CA GLY A 95 -9.17 5.39 8.24
C GLY A 95 -9.77 6.58 8.98
N LYS A 96 -11.09 6.73 8.91
CA LYS A 96 -11.81 7.76 9.68
C LYS A 96 -11.60 7.52 11.19
N SER A 97 -11.29 8.58 11.94
CA SER A 97 -11.23 8.50 13.41
C SER A 97 -12.61 8.23 13.99
N PHE A 98 -12.69 7.35 14.98
CA PHE A 98 -13.92 6.99 15.70
C PHE A 98 -14.56 8.18 16.46
N PHE A 99 -13.81 9.26 16.71
CA PHE A 99 -14.25 10.37 17.57
C PHE A 99 -14.71 11.64 16.83
N GLY A 100 -14.91 11.60 15.51
CA GLY A 100 -15.36 12.78 14.79
C GLY A 100 -16.08 12.43 13.50
N LEU A 101 -17.30 12.94 13.37
CA LEU A 101 -18.06 13.08 12.12
C LEU A 101 -17.33 13.93 11.04
N ARG A 102 -16.06 14.26 11.26
CA ARG A 102 -15.16 15.01 10.38
C ARG A 102 -13.84 14.26 10.22
N GLY A 103 -13.64 13.72 9.03
CA GLY A 103 -12.40 13.08 8.61
C GLY A 103 -12.63 12.38 7.28
N SER A 104 -11.80 12.70 6.29
CA SER A 104 -11.76 11.95 5.03
C SER A 104 -11.14 10.57 5.34
N GLY A 105 -11.76 9.49 4.85
CA GLY A 105 -11.19 8.13 4.96
C GLY A 105 -10.00 7.92 4.03
N THR A 106 -9.37 9.02 3.62
CA THR A 106 -8.45 9.11 2.49
C THR A 106 -7.11 9.68 2.90
N ARG A 107 -6.92 9.98 4.18
CA ARG A 107 -5.67 10.57 4.66
C ARG A 107 -4.52 9.58 4.56
N ILE A 108 -3.42 10.06 4.00
CA ILE A 108 -2.14 9.38 3.93
C ILE A 108 -1.07 10.28 4.54
N CYS A 109 -0.18 9.69 5.33
CA CYS A 109 1.04 10.37 5.76
C CYS A 109 2.22 9.42 5.71
N GLY A 110 3.43 9.93 5.57
CA GLY A 110 4.61 9.09 5.49
C GLY A 110 5.91 9.86 5.33
N SER A 111 6.99 9.11 5.15
CA SER A 111 8.31 9.68 4.92
C SER A 111 9.16 8.79 4.02
N ILE A 112 10.09 9.44 3.32
CA ILE A 112 11.14 8.80 2.51
C ILE A 112 12.46 9.01 3.23
N ARG A 113 13.25 7.95 3.41
CA ARG A 113 14.53 7.97 4.10
C ARG A 113 15.57 7.12 3.40
N GLN A 114 16.84 7.41 3.67
CA GLN A 114 17.92 6.45 3.41
C GLN A 114 17.90 5.34 4.47
N CYS A 115 18.22 4.11 4.05
CA CYS A 115 18.40 2.98 4.96
C CYS A 115 19.69 3.12 5.77
N SER A 116 20.68 3.83 5.24
CA SER A 116 21.94 4.13 5.93
C SER A 116 22.39 5.57 5.61
N PRO A 117 22.52 6.45 6.63
CA PRO A 117 22.18 6.22 8.03
C PRO A 117 20.65 6.15 8.25
N PRO A 118 20.15 5.29 9.17
CA PRO A 118 18.74 4.91 9.29
C PRO A 118 17.77 6.03 9.72
N HIS A 119 18.28 7.20 10.08
CA HIS A 119 17.50 8.34 10.58
C HIS A 119 17.48 9.55 9.63
N ASN A 120 18.09 9.43 8.43
CA ASN A 120 18.06 10.54 7.47
C ASN A 120 16.75 10.56 6.69
N VAL A 121 15.75 11.27 7.23
CA VAL A 121 14.50 11.57 6.52
C VAL A 121 14.80 12.60 5.43
N LEU A 122 14.59 12.20 4.18
CA LEU A 122 14.78 13.05 3.01
C LEU A 122 13.53 13.90 2.74
N TYR A 123 12.36 13.29 2.91
CA TYR A 123 11.07 13.92 2.61
C TYR A 123 9.98 13.40 3.55
N GLU A 124 9.00 14.27 3.82
CA GLU A 124 7.76 13.95 4.50
C GLU A 124 6.57 14.15 3.54
N LEU A 125 5.55 13.32 3.69
CA LEU A 125 4.39 13.25 2.82
C LEU A 125 3.13 13.34 3.68
N HIS A 126 2.22 14.25 3.36
CA HIS A 126 0.94 14.40 4.05
C HIS A 126 -0.12 14.84 3.03
N GLY A 127 -1.28 14.19 3.04
CA GLY A 127 -2.37 14.57 2.16
C GLY A 127 -3.51 13.56 2.14
N ASP A 128 -4.26 13.61 1.06
CA ASP A 128 -5.35 12.69 0.76
C ASP A 128 -4.99 11.88 -0.49
N TRP A 129 -5.11 10.55 -0.44
CA TRP A 129 -4.67 9.68 -1.54
C TRP A 129 -5.58 9.77 -2.77
N ASN A 130 -6.75 10.40 -2.64
CA ASN A 130 -7.76 10.54 -3.70
C ASN A 130 -7.91 11.96 -4.28
N GLY A 131 -7.04 12.92 -3.90
CA GLY A 131 -7.08 14.31 -4.38
C GLY A 131 -7.58 15.30 -3.34
#